data_AF-A0AAV4Q4Q5-F1
#
_entry.id   AF-A0AAV4Q4Q5-F1
#
_cell.length_a   1.000
_cell.length_b   1.000
_cell.length_c   1.000
_cell.angle_alpha   90.00
_cell.angle_beta   90.00
_cell.angle_gamma   90.00
#
_symmetry.space_group_name_H-M   'P 1'
#
loop_
_entity.id
_entity.type
_entity.pdbx_description
1 polymer ?
#
loop_
_entity_poly.entity_id
_entity_poly.type
_entity_poly.pdbx_seq_one_letter_code
_entity_poly.pdbx_strand_id
1 'polypeptide(L)'
;MANNETEDNILKAIEACNTAQAMIDINAEHLDGLRTQCATSAELTQHEIRTLESKLIKLFSRQLIAKQKCPESASLPELVQYPRLQKWLQVVGLCQKFYGKYKYKNCNYGIAFKIT
;
A
#
# COMPACT_ATOMS: atom_id res chain seq x y z
N MET A 1 -10.49 -30.98 15.19
CA MET A 1 -11.39 -29.82 15.01
C MET A 1 -10.70 -28.49 15.29
N ALA A 2 -9.74 -28.40 16.23
CA ALA A 2 -8.98 -27.15 16.41
C ALA A 2 -7.91 -26.93 15.32
N ASN A 3 -7.21 -27.99 14.89
CA ASN A 3 -6.10 -27.86 13.95
C ASN A 3 -6.52 -27.45 12.52
N ASN A 4 -7.70 -27.90 12.06
CA ASN A 4 -8.23 -27.54 10.75
C ASN A 4 -8.81 -26.13 10.69
N GLU A 5 -9.30 -25.60 11.81
CA GLU A 5 -9.78 -24.22 11.89
C GLU A 5 -8.62 -23.22 11.86
N THR A 6 -7.52 -23.52 12.56
CA THR A 6 -6.29 -22.73 12.49
C THR A 6 -5.71 -22.73 11.07
N GLU A 7 -5.63 -23.90 10.42
CA GLU A 7 -5.13 -24.02 9.05
C GLU A 7 -6.01 -23.24 8.04
N ASP A 8 -7.33 -23.33 8.17
CA ASP A 8 -8.28 -22.55 7.36
C ASP A 8 -8.13 -21.03 7.57
N ASN A 9 -7.93 -20.58 8.82
CA ASN A 9 -7.67 -19.18 9.14
C ASN A 9 -6.35 -18.67 8.53
N ILE A 10 -5.30 -19.49 8.55
CA ILE A 10 -4.02 -19.18 7.92
C ILE A 10 -4.19 -19.03 6.40
N LEU A 11 -4.84 -20.00 5.75
CA LEU A 11 -5.07 -19.96 4.29
C LEU A 11 -5.87 -18.73 3.87
N LYS A 12 -6.94 -18.41 4.59
CA LYS A 12 -7.75 -17.19 4.36
C LYS A 12 -6.93 -15.92 4.53
N ALA A 13 -6.06 -15.85 5.53
CA ALA A 13 -5.20 -14.69 5.75
C ALA A 13 -4.19 -14.51 4.61
N ILE A 14 -3.57 -15.61 4.14
CA ILE A 14 -2.63 -15.60 3.02
C ILE A 14 -3.33 -15.16 1.74
N GLU A 15 -4.48 -15.75 1.42
CA GLU A 15 -5.25 -15.41 0.22
C GLU A 15 -5.69 -13.94 0.22
N ALA A 16 -6.21 -13.45 1.36
CA ALA A 16 -6.61 -12.07 1.51
C ALA A 16 -5.42 -11.11 1.31
N CYS A 17 -4.26 -11.43 1.87
CA CYS A 17 -3.05 -10.63 1.72
C CYS A 17 -2.53 -10.62 0.28
N ASN A 18 -2.49 -11.77 -0.38
CA ASN A 18 -2.04 -11.91 -1.77
C ASN A 18 -2.95 -11.18 -2.74
N THR A 19 -4.27 -11.32 -2.58
CA THR A 19 -5.25 -10.62 -3.41
C THR A 19 -5.13 -9.10 -3.23
N ALA A 20 -5.01 -8.63 -1.98
CA ALA A 20 -4.79 -7.22 -1.70
C ALA A 20 -3.46 -6.74 -2.29
N GLN A 21 -2.39 -7.53 -2.21
CA GLN A 21 -1.07 -7.18 -2.76
C GLN A 21 -1.10 -7.02 -4.27
N ALA A 22 -1.72 -7.96 -5.00
CA ALA A 22 -1.87 -7.85 -6.45
C ALA A 22 -2.59 -6.56 -6.85
N MET A 23 -3.66 -6.20 -6.12
CA MET A 23 -4.34 -4.92 -6.33
C MET A 23 -3.45 -3.73 -5.96
N ILE A 24 -2.68 -3.80 -4.89
CA ILE A 24 -1.74 -2.72 -4.50
C ILE A 24 -0.73 -2.48 -5.61
N ASP A 25 -0.13 -3.52 -6.17
CA ASP A 25 0.92 -3.38 -7.17
C ASP A 25 0.39 -2.70 -8.45
N ILE A 26 -0.77 -3.12 -8.94
CA ILE A 26 -1.44 -2.51 -10.13
C ILE A 26 -1.82 -1.05 -9.86
N ASN A 27 -2.50 -0.79 -8.73
CA ASN A 27 -3.00 0.56 -8.46
C ASN A 27 -1.87 1.54 -8.06
N ALA A 28 -0.77 1.05 -7.48
CA ALA A 28 0.39 1.86 -7.17
C ALA A 28 1.17 2.27 -8.43
N GLU A 29 1.27 1.39 -9.43
CA GLU A 29 1.84 1.73 -10.74
C GLU A 29 0.99 2.79 -11.46
N HIS A 30 -0.34 2.62 -11.45
CA HIS A 30 -1.25 3.62 -12.00
C HIS A 30 -1.11 4.98 -11.30
N LEU A 31 -1.02 4.99 -9.97
CA LEU A 31 -0.79 6.20 -9.19
C LEU A 31 0.55 6.88 -9.53
N ASP A 32 1.62 6.10 -9.75
CA ASP A 32 2.92 6.62 -10.20
C ASP A 32 2.81 7.27 -11.59
N GLY A 33 2.06 6.65 -12.51
CA GLY A 33 1.75 7.20 -13.83
C GLY A 33 1.03 8.54 -13.76
N LEU A 34 -0.06 8.64 -12.99
CA LEU A 34 -0.79 9.90 -12.81
C LEU A 34 0.08 11.02 -12.22
N ARG A 35 1.01 10.68 -11.33
CA ARG A 35 1.90 11.67 -10.68
C ARG A 35 3.08 12.10 -11.55
N THR A 36 3.49 11.29 -12.53
CA THR A 36 4.70 11.55 -13.33
C THR A 36 4.43 11.93 -14.78
N GLN A 37 3.31 11.46 -15.35
CA GLN A 37 3.03 11.58 -16.79
C GLN A 37 1.85 12.52 -17.09
N CYS A 38 0.97 12.78 -16.12
CA CYS A 38 -0.20 13.63 -16.30
C CYS A 38 0.02 15.04 -15.72
N ALA A 39 -0.77 16.01 -16.21
CA ALA A 39 -0.79 17.37 -15.65
C ALA A 39 -1.43 17.34 -14.25
N THR A 40 -0.61 17.18 -13.21
CA THR A 40 -1.07 17.04 -11.83
C THR A 40 -1.78 18.27 -11.27
N SER A 41 -1.78 19.41 -11.97
CA SER A 41 -2.58 20.59 -11.60
C SER A 41 -4.03 20.52 -12.10
N ALA A 42 -4.35 19.58 -13.01
CA ALA A 42 -5.71 19.38 -13.48
C ALA A 42 -6.58 18.79 -12.35
N GLU A 43 -7.75 19.38 -12.13
CA GLU A 43 -8.67 18.98 -11.06
C GLU A 43 -9.06 17.49 -11.17
N LEU A 44 -9.34 17.02 -12.38
CA LEU A 44 -9.69 15.63 -12.65
C LEU A 44 -8.56 14.67 -12.26
N THR A 45 -7.32 14.97 -12.66
CA THR A 45 -6.14 14.16 -12.28
C THR A 45 -5.93 14.15 -10.78
N GLN A 46 -6.11 15.28 -10.09
CA GLN A 46 -6.05 15.35 -8.63
C GLN A 46 -7.14 14.54 -7.94
N HIS A 47 -8.36 14.54 -8.49
CA HIS A 47 -9.45 13.72 -7.98
C HIS A 47 -9.15 12.21 -8.12
N GLU A 48 -8.62 11.79 -9.27
CA GLU A 48 -8.20 10.41 -9.51
C GLU A 48 -7.06 9.97 -8.59
N ILE A 49 -6.05 10.83 -8.40
CA ILE A 49 -4.94 10.61 -7.45
C ILE A 49 -5.50 10.33 -6.05
N ARG A 50 -6.34 11.22 -5.50
CA ARG A 50 -6.92 11.06 -4.16
C ARG A 50 -7.78 9.79 -4.05
N THR A 51 -8.49 9.44 -5.11
CA THR A 51 -9.33 8.24 -5.16
C THR A 51 -8.47 6.97 -5.13
N LEU A 52 -7.39 6.92 -5.90
CA LEU A 52 -6.46 5.79 -5.90
C LEU A 52 -5.70 5.67 -4.58
N GLU A 53 -5.24 6.77 -4.00
CA GLU A 53 -4.62 6.79 -2.66
C GLU A 53 -5.56 6.21 -1.60
N SER A 54 -6.82 6.65 -1.60
CA SER A 54 -7.85 6.14 -0.69
C SER A 54 -8.09 4.64 -0.87
N LYS A 55 -8.11 4.17 -2.13
CA LYS A 55 -8.23 2.74 -2.45
C LYS A 55 -7.04 1.94 -1.94
N LEU A 56 -5.83 2.44 -2.14
CA LEU A 56 -4.59 1.80 -1.71
C LEU A 56 -4.51 1.69 -0.18
N ILE A 57 -4.88 2.75 0.55
CA ILE A 57 -4.96 2.72 2.02
C ILE A 57 -5.89 1.60 2.49
N LYS A 58 -7.08 1.47 1.88
CA LYS A 58 -8.01 0.38 2.20
C LYS A 58 -7.42 -1.02 1.96
N LEU A 59 -6.62 -1.18 0.90
CA LEU A 59 -5.97 -2.46 0.60
C LEU A 59 -4.88 -2.80 1.63
N PHE A 60 -4.06 -1.83 2.05
CA PHE A 60 -3.10 -2.03 3.14
C PHE A 60 -3.80 -2.37 4.45
N SER A 61 -4.89 -1.68 4.79
CA SER A 61 -5.69 -2.01 5.97
C SER A 61 -6.27 -3.42 5.92
N ARG A 62 -6.67 -3.91 4.74
CA ARG A 62 -7.12 -5.31 4.57
C ARG A 62 -6.01 -6.32 4.89
N GLN A 63 -4.77 -6.05 4.48
CA GLN A 63 -3.62 -6.90 4.86
C GLN A 63 -3.41 -6.90 6.38
N LEU A 64 -3.49 -5.74 7.03
CA LEU A 64 -3.35 -5.63 8.50
C LEU A 64 -4.46 -6.39 9.23
N ILE A 65 -5.72 -6.25 8.79
CA ILE A 65 -6.85 -6.96 9.40
C ILE A 65 -6.73 -8.47 9.21
N ALA A 66 -6.36 -8.94 8.00
CA ALA A 66 -6.15 -10.36 7.74
C ALA A 66 -5.05 -10.93 8.64
N LYS A 67 -3.95 -10.19 8.80
CA LYS A 67 -2.84 -10.54 9.70
C LYS A 67 -3.27 -10.60 11.16
N GLN A 68 -4.02 -9.60 11.64
CA GLN A 68 -4.52 -9.53 13.00
C GLN A 68 -5.44 -10.71 13.37
N LYS A 69 -6.23 -11.20 12.40
CA LYS A 69 -7.14 -12.35 12.59
C LYS A 69 -6.42 -13.70 12.65
N CYS A 70 -5.13 -13.77 12.31
CA CYS A 70 -4.32 -14.98 12.33
C CYS A 70 -3.26 -14.87 13.44
N PRO A 71 -3.41 -15.59 14.56
CA PRO A 71 -2.47 -15.55 15.69
C PRO A 71 -1.03 -15.92 15.31
N GLU A 72 -0.87 -16.84 14.35
CA GLU A 72 0.41 -17.36 13.87
C GLU A 72 1.10 -16.44 12.86
N SER A 73 0.45 -15.34 12.47
CA SER A 73 0.91 -14.48 11.39
C SER A 73 2.27 -13.80 11.62
N ALA A 74 2.71 -13.70 12.88
CA ALA A 74 4.03 -13.20 13.24
C ALA A 74 5.17 -14.21 12.96
N SER A 75 4.83 -15.50 12.87
CA SER A 75 5.78 -16.60 12.67
C SER A 75 5.77 -17.14 11.23
N LEU A 76 4.76 -16.77 10.44
CA LEU A 76 4.57 -17.23 9.06
C LEU A 76 5.25 -16.28 8.05
N PRO A 77 6.31 -16.71 7.33
CA PRO A 77 7.02 -15.88 6.36
C PRO A 77 6.10 -15.22 5.31
N GLU A 78 5.05 -15.93 4.89
CA GLU A 78 4.06 -15.49 3.90
C GLU A 78 3.27 -14.26 4.38
N LEU A 79 3.03 -14.13 5.68
CA LEU A 79 2.26 -13.05 6.30
C LEU A 79 3.14 -11.97 6.95
N VAL A 80 4.36 -12.32 7.38
CA VAL A 80 5.31 -11.37 7.99
C VAL A 80 5.63 -10.21 7.05
N GLN A 81 5.78 -10.48 5.75
CA GLN A 81 6.09 -9.48 4.73
C GLN A 81 4.98 -8.42 4.52
N TYR A 82 3.78 -8.65 5.03
CA TYR A 82 2.63 -7.77 4.84
C TYR A 82 2.33 -6.88 6.06
N PRO A 83 1.93 -5.62 5.85
CA PRO A 83 2.02 -4.89 4.59
C PRO A 83 3.47 -4.55 4.20
N ARG A 84 3.75 -4.47 2.89
CA ARG A 84 5.09 -4.08 2.42
C ARG A 84 5.32 -2.59 2.64
N LEU A 85 6.06 -2.25 3.71
CA LEU A 85 6.30 -0.85 4.12
C LEU A 85 6.85 0.03 2.99
N GLN A 86 7.78 -0.48 2.18
CA GLN A 86 8.34 0.26 1.05
C GLN A 86 7.27 0.66 0.03
N LYS A 87 6.31 -0.23 -0.27
CA LYS A 87 5.19 0.08 -1.15
C LYS A 87 4.25 1.11 -0.52
N TRP A 88 3.99 1.01 0.78
CA TRP A 88 3.20 2.02 1.49
C TRP A 88 3.85 3.41 1.40
N LEU A 89 5.17 3.50 1.67
CA LEU A 89 5.94 4.75 1.56
C LEU A 89 5.93 5.31 0.14
N GLN A 90 6.02 4.46 -0.89
CA GLN A 90 5.86 4.88 -2.29
C GLN A 90 4.48 5.49 -2.54
N VAL A 91 3.43 4.84 -2.06
CA VAL A 91 2.03 5.30 -2.24
C VAL A 91 1.81 6.65 -1.58
N VAL A 92 2.33 6.89 -0.37
CA VAL A 92 2.23 8.20 0.31
C VAL A 92 3.24 9.24 -0.21
N GLY A 93 4.03 8.93 -1.24
CA GLY A 93 4.97 9.86 -1.85
C GLY A 93 6.26 10.10 -1.04
N LEU A 94 6.54 9.25 -0.05
CA LEU A 94 7.73 9.37 0.82
C LEU A 94 8.93 8.54 0.32
N CYS A 95 8.70 7.59 -0.58
CA CYS A 95 9.77 6.82 -1.22
C CYS A 95 10.00 7.34 -2.66
N GLN A 96 10.70 8.46 -2.79
CA GLN A 96 11.23 8.91 -4.08
C GLN A 96 12.31 7.92 -4.52
N LYS A 97 12.22 7.39 -5.74
CA LYS A 97 13.18 6.45 -6.34
C LYS A 97 14.63 6.99 -6.21
N PHE A 98 15.35 6.57 -5.18
CA PHE A 98 16.78 6.83 -4.99
C PHE A 98 17.61 5.93 -5.92
N TYR A 99 17.49 6.12 -7.23
CA TYR A 99 18.40 5.51 -8.20
C TYR A 99 19.27 6.63 -8.80
N GLY A 100 20.35 7.00 -8.10
CA GLY A 100 21.38 7.89 -8.64
C GLY A 100 21.85 8.99 -7.68
N LYS A 101 23.16 8.99 -7.42
CA LYS A 101 23.98 9.99 -6.71
C LYS A 101 23.42 11.43 -6.67
N TYR A 102 23.29 11.99 -5.46
CA TYR A 102 23.17 13.41 -5.07
C TYR A 102 22.37 14.38 -5.97
N LYS A 103 21.24 14.90 -5.47
CA LYS A 103 21.05 16.33 -5.06
C LYS A 103 19.61 16.58 -4.62
N TYR A 104 19.46 17.18 -3.44
CA TYR A 104 18.21 17.78 -2.99
C TYR A 104 17.70 18.80 -4.02
N LYS A 105 16.42 18.69 -4.39
CA LYS A 105 15.60 19.85 -4.76
C LYS A 105 14.28 19.71 -4.01
N ASN A 106 13.98 20.71 -3.20
CA ASN A 106 12.69 20.95 -2.57
C ASN A 106 11.56 20.66 -3.56
N CYS A 107 10.90 19.52 -3.43
CA CYS A 107 9.55 19.41 -3.91
C CYS A 107 8.67 20.05 -2.85
N ASN A 108 8.06 21.19 -3.20
CA ASN A 108 6.96 21.79 -2.46
C ASN A 108 5.79 20.79 -2.42
N TYR A 109 5.88 19.78 -1.57
CA TYR A 109 4.71 19.03 -1.17
C TYR A 109 4.23 19.68 0.11
N GLY A 110 3.24 20.55 -0.05
CA GLY A 110 2.34 20.91 1.03
C GLY A 110 1.64 19.64 1.51
N ILE A 111 2.32 18.90 2.38
CA ILE A 111 1.69 17.85 3.16
C ILE A 111 0.99 18.57 4.31
N ALA A 112 -0.18 19.13 4.02
CA ALA A 112 -1.12 19.47 5.06
C ALA A 112 -1.72 18.15 5.58
N PHE A 113 -1.02 17.50 6.51
CA PHE A 113 -1.65 16.54 7.41
C PHE A 113 -2.62 17.33 8.29
N LYS A 114 -3.85 17.53 7.82
CA LYS A 114 -4.96 17.90 8.69
C LYS A 114 -5.64 16.60 9.10
N ILE A 115 -5.07 15.95 10.11
CA ILE A 115 -5.80 14.96 10.91
C ILE A 115 -6.80 15.79 11.71
N THR A 116 -8.07 15.71 11.33
CA THR A 116 -9.20 16.18 12.16
C THR A 116 -9.94 14.96 12.65
#